data_AF-A0A9D7HTT3-F1
#
_entry.id   AF-A0A9D7HTT3-F1
#
_cell.length_a   1.000
_cell.length_b   1.000
_cell.length_c   1.000
_cell.angle_alpha   90.00
_cell.angle_beta   90.00
_cell.angle_gamma   90.00
#
_symmetry.space_group_name_H-M   'P 1'
#
loop_
_entity.id
_entity.type
_entity.pdbx_description
1 polymer ?
#
loop_
_entity_poly.entity_id
_entity_poly.type
_entity_poly.pdbx_seq_one_letter_code
_entity_poly.pdbx_strand_id
1 'polypeptide(L)'
;MKFARLYLKAFGPFRDRVIELPTGAGKDLHVIFGPNEAGKSTILRAVTGFLFGIPERTGDAFLHDYTALRVGATLLLADGTRMSATRRKARKATLFAIDETTGAEITDRPLPDSTAVDLVGGLDLALYQNLFGLDLKGLVEGSDELLRGEGEVGRSLFQAAAGLASLRTVIADLDEEAAATFKARGTTGRLNRALNEFDEQRRVLKDATVRTYVWETAEREHRQAELKHAQLREALRGKRSGQQRLQRIRANLPLLAERVAKQEEAESLSHIPSLPPETAQLRVAAQECFRSAEEARRVADSRLAQLNADAAALVVRDGVLEQASAIEMVFHAIDGCRAARDSLPRLVRERAELSARIRKLLAEIGSSCEVSQSAELLPPETLVARVQSLVDEHGRLADREEQLETQIRTKTAAIERLKDRLASLPESVRVDELETSAASVANLADLETRRRKLDGDIADEEGRLQREAAALWSGSLSELVVLTVPLPGMAGSFENEFATLAQDERLVSEKDATLSRDLEDRRRELKVLAATGEVVTQAEVAAARTERDGKWTDLRRIHFDGVSQAASKDAEGTPKPNFDPLIRP
;
A
#
# COMPACT_ATOMS: atom_id res chain seq x y z
N MET A 1 -100.25 33.92 52.84
CA MET A 1 -99.22 33.51 53.82
C MET A 1 -98.11 34.56 53.84
N LYS A 2 -97.62 34.96 55.02
CA LYS A 2 -96.47 35.87 55.18
C LYS A 2 -95.45 35.27 56.16
N PHE A 3 -94.16 35.48 55.93
CA PHE A 3 -93.13 35.11 56.90
C PHE A 3 -93.03 36.19 57.98
N ALA A 4 -93.16 35.81 59.26
CA ALA A 4 -93.02 36.69 60.41
C ALA A 4 -91.64 36.53 61.09
N ARG A 5 -91.12 35.30 61.16
CA ARG A 5 -89.76 35.00 61.64
C ARG A 5 -89.15 33.87 60.82
N LEU A 6 -87.84 33.92 60.59
CA LEU A 6 -87.05 32.84 59.99
C LEU A 6 -85.95 32.41 60.96
N TYR A 7 -85.93 31.13 61.31
CA TYR A 7 -84.97 30.50 62.21
C TYR A 7 -83.98 29.67 61.39
N LEU A 8 -82.75 30.17 61.24
CA LEU A 8 -81.65 29.50 60.56
C LEU A 8 -80.76 28.83 61.62
N LYS A 9 -81.20 27.68 62.14
CA LYS A 9 -80.52 26.97 63.22
C LYS A 9 -79.19 26.36 62.77
N ALA A 10 -79.22 25.59 61.70
CA ALA A 10 -78.04 24.97 61.11
C ALA A 10 -78.30 24.86 59.60
N PHE A 11 -77.93 25.89 58.84
CA PHE A 11 -78.13 25.90 57.39
C PHE A 11 -77.13 26.84 56.70
N GLY A 12 -76.28 26.26 55.84
CA GLY A 12 -75.20 26.98 55.17
C GLY A 12 -74.28 27.72 56.15
N PRO A 13 -74.03 29.02 55.97
CA PRO A 13 -73.16 29.80 56.87
C PRO A 13 -73.79 30.13 58.23
N PHE A 14 -75.09 29.87 58.41
CA PHE A 14 -75.83 30.33 59.59
C PHE A 14 -75.87 29.28 60.70
N ARG A 15 -75.59 29.72 61.93
CA ARG A 15 -75.76 28.96 63.18
C ARG A 15 -76.64 29.76 64.13
N ASP A 16 -77.80 29.21 64.50
CA ASP A 16 -78.78 29.79 65.42
C ASP A 16 -79.14 31.26 65.12
N ARG A 17 -79.24 31.62 63.84
CA ARG A 17 -79.57 32.98 63.39
C ARG A 17 -81.08 33.13 63.25
N VAL A 18 -81.64 34.17 63.88
CA VAL A 18 -83.05 34.54 63.73
C VAL A 18 -83.17 35.82 62.91
N ILE A 19 -84.06 35.81 61.91
CA ILE A 19 -84.43 36.99 61.12
C ILE A 19 -85.89 37.30 61.42
N GLU A 20 -86.15 38.46 62.01
CA GLU A 20 -87.50 38.94 62.27
C GLU A 20 -88.00 39.77 61.09
N LEU A 21 -89.23 39.49 60.64
CA LEU A 21 -89.91 40.16 59.54
C LEU A 21 -91.19 40.79 60.12
N PRO A 22 -91.11 42.02 60.64
CA PRO A 22 -92.22 42.63 61.37
C PRO A 22 -93.36 42.99 60.41
N THR A 23 -94.54 42.43 60.67
CA THR A 23 -95.78 42.75 59.94
C THR A 23 -96.55 43.89 60.61
N GLY A 24 -97.06 44.87 59.84
CA GLY A 24 -98.01 45.88 60.36
C GLY A 24 -97.54 47.35 60.37
N ALA A 25 -96.45 47.70 59.68
CA ALA A 25 -95.88 49.06 59.66
C ALA A 25 -95.91 49.75 58.27
N GLY A 26 -96.89 49.44 57.40
CA GLY A 26 -97.04 50.06 56.07
C GLY A 26 -96.79 49.09 54.91
N LYS A 27 -96.08 49.54 53.86
CA LYS A 27 -95.77 48.70 52.68
C LYS A 27 -94.93 47.48 53.13
N ASP A 28 -95.52 46.28 53.06
CA ASP A 28 -94.92 44.99 53.47
C ASP A 28 -93.79 44.51 52.52
N LEU A 29 -92.78 45.35 52.28
CA LEU A 29 -91.57 45.01 51.54
C LEU A 29 -90.41 44.91 52.52
N HIS A 30 -89.84 43.72 52.66
CA HIS A 30 -88.64 43.48 53.46
C HIS A 30 -87.41 43.35 52.57
N VAL A 31 -86.39 44.15 52.84
CA VAL A 31 -85.10 44.08 52.12
C VAL A 31 -84.04 43.54 53.07
N ILE A 32 -83.55 42.33 52.79
CA ILE A 32 -82.40 41.73 53.49
C ILE A 32 -81.16 42.04 52.66
N PHE A 33 -80.28 42.90 53.16
CA PHE A 33 -79.05 43.30 52.48
C PHE A 33 -77.79 42.91 53.27
N GLY A 34 -76.67 42.80 52.56
CA GLY A 34 -75.36 42.45 53.13
C GLY A 34 -74.29 42.34 52.02
N PRO A 35 -73.00 42.22 52.35
CA PRO A 35 -71.92 42.03 51.37
C PRO A 35 -72.09 40.73 50.55
N ASN A 36 -71.28 40.57 49.50
CA ASN A 36 -71.17 39.28 48.81
C ASN A 36 -70.76 38.21 49.83
N GLU A 37 -71.24 36.97 49.65
CA GLU A 37 -71.02 35.85 50.58
C GLU A 37 -71.73 35.94 51.94
N ALA A 38 -72.48 37.01 52.23
CA ALA A 38 -73.29 37.15 53.46
C ALA A 38 -74.47 36.15 53.59
N GLY A 39 -74.59 35.19 52.67
CA GLY A 39 -75.62 34.15 52.70
C GLY A 39 -76.98 34.53 52.13
N LYS A 40 -77.09 35.62 51.32
CA LYS A 40 -78.36 36.05 50.70
C LYS A 40 -79.03 34.95 49.87
N SER A 41 -78.28 34.33 48.95
CA SER A 41 -78.77 33.18 48.16
C SER A 41 -79.03 31.94 49.03
N THR A 42 -78.31 31.81 50.15
CA THR A 42 -78.53 30.74 51.12
C THR A 42 -79.83 30.92 51.90
N ILE A 43 -80.23 32.16 52.19
CA ILE A 43 -81.54 32.46 52.79
C ILE A 43 -82.67 32.08 51.83
N LEU A 44 -82.53 32.40 50.53
CA LEU A 44 -83.52 31.98 49.53
C LEU A 44 -83.65 30.44 49.50
N ARG A 45 -82.53 29.71 49.48
CA ARG A 45 -82.53 28.23 49.58
C ARG A 45 -83.10 27.71 50.90
N ALA A 46 -82.88 28.41 52.01
CA ALA A 46 -83.45 28.05 53.31
C ALA A 46 -84.97 28.22 53.32
N VAL A 47 -85.50 29.31 52.74
CA VAL A 47 -86.94 29.55 52.58
C VAL A 47 -87.56 28.47 51.69
N THR A 48 -86.96 28.18 50.54
CA THR A 48 -87.40 27.08 49.66
C THR A 48 -87.33 25.73 50.38
N GLY A 49 -86.25 25.49 51.12
CA GLY A 49 -86.04 24.27 51.90
C GLY A 49 -87.05 24.10 53.03
N PHE A 50 -87.49 25.20 53.66
CA PHE A 50 -88.56 25.18 54.66
C PHE A 50 -89.93 24.87 54.04
N LEU A 51 -90.26 25.45 52.89
CA LEU A 51 -91.54 25.25 52.22
C LEU A 51 -91.65 23.85 51.59
N PHE A 52 -90.66 23.46 50.77
CA PHE A 52 -90.72 22.26 49.92
C PHE A 52 -89.91 21.07 50.45
N GLY A 53 -89.08 21.28 51.47
CA GLY A 53 -88.14 20.29 51.95
C GLY A 53 -86.70 20.58 51.54
N ILE A 54 -85.76 20.22 52.42
CA ILE A 54 -84.33 20.34 52.12
C ILE A 54 -83.94 19.19 51.17
N PRO A 55 -83.37 19.45 49.97
CA PRO A 55 -83.01 18.42 48.99
C PRO A 55 -82.10 17.32 49.55
N GLU A 56 -82.19 16.09 49.01
CA GLU A 56 -81.33 14.96 49.44
C GLU A 56 -79.85 15.25 49.24
N ARG A 57 -79.49 15.90 48.14
CA ARG A 57 -78.16 16.45 47.87
C ARG A 57 -78.21 17.96 48.06
N THR A 58 -77.61 18.47 49.12
CA THR A 58 -77.52 19.92 49.37
C THR A 58 -76.08 20.32 49.65
N GLY A 59 -75.67 21.44 49.04
CA GLY A 59 -74.38 22.07 49.31
C GLY A 59 -74.35 22.88 50.61
N ASP A 60 -75.50 23.06 51.29
CA ASP A 60 -75.64 23.93 52.46
C ASP A 60 -75.21 23.24 53.79
N ALA A 61 -74.57 22.07 53.74
CA ALA A 61 -74.06 21.32 54.89
C ALA A 61 -72.56 21.52 55.16
N PHE A 62 -71.93 22.58 54.63
CA PHE A 62 -70.48 22.72 54.67
C PHE A 62 -69.90 23.09 56.06
N LEU A 63 -70.71 23.65 56.97
CA LEU A 63 -70.32 23.96 58.36
C LEU A 63 -71.05 23.11 59.41
N HIS A 64 -72.07 22.36 59.00
CA HIS A 64 -72.97 21.63 59.89
C HIS A 64 -73.06 20.18 59.47
N ASP A 65 -73.16 19.26 60.43
CA ASP A 65 -73.43 17.86 60.10
C ASP A 65 -74.72 17.72 59.30
N TYR A 66 -74.71 16.80 58.33
CA TYR A 66 -75.80 16.62 57.37
C TYR A 66 -77.16 16.35 58.05
N THR A 67 -77.14 15.69 59.21
CA THR A 67 -78.32 15.37 60.04
C THR A 67 -78.72 16.52 60.99
N ALA A 68 -77.83 17.48 61.21
CA ALA A 68 -78.09 18.65 62.05
C ALA A 68 -78.84 19.77 61.30
N LEU A 69 -78.95 19.69 59.96
CA LEU A 69 -79.57 20.72 59.14
C LEU A 69 -81.04 20.98 59.52
N ARG A 70 -81.31 22.22 59.92
CA ARG A 70 -82.61 22.68 60.43
C ARG A 70 -82.89 24.12 60.02
N VAL A 71 -84.05 24.32 59.39
CA VAL A 71 -84.59 25.65 59.06
C VAL A 71 -86.01 25.72 59.58
N GLY A 72 -86.34 26.74 60.36
CA GLY A 72 -87.70 27.01 60.80
C GLY A 72 -88.21 28.35 60.35
N ALA A 73 -89.52 28.53 60.42
CA ALA A 73 -90.16 29.80 60.24
C ALA A 73 -91.43 29.90 61.09
N THR A 74 -91.77 31.13 61.47
CA THR A 74 -93.10 31.51 61.92
C THR A 74 -93.81 32.18 60.76
N LEU A 75 -94.95 31.65 60.37
CA LEU A 75 -95.79 32.15 59.30
C LEU A 75 -97.07 32.74 59.85
N LEU A 76 -97.52 33.83 59.24
CA LEU A 76 -98.86 34.38 59.40
C LEU A 76 -99.74 33.88 58.25
N LEU A 77 -100.74 33.08 58.58
CA LEU A 77 -101.70 32.54 57.63
C LEU A 77 -102.80 33.57 57.31
N ALA A 78 -103.60 33.30 56.28
CA ALA A 78 -104.63 34.23 55.79
C ALA A 78 -105.79 34.43 56.79
N ASP A 79 -106.01 33.47 57.67
CA ASP A 79 -106.98 33.47 58.76
C ASP A 79 -106.50 34.22 60.01
N GLY A 80 -105.29 34.78 59.99
CA GLY A 80 -104.66 35.47 61.12
C GLY A 80 -103.94 34.55 62.11
N THR A 81 -103.99 33.24 61.90
CA THR A 81 -103.30 32.25 62.75
C THR A 81 -101.78 32.33 62.53
N ARG A 82 -101.02 32.29 63.62
CA ARG A 82 -99.56 32.14 63.58
C ARG A 82 -99.17 30.67 63.70
N MET A 83 -98.38 30.20 62.74
CA MET A 83 -97.87 28.83 62.72
C MET A 83 -96.34 28.85 62.75
N SER A 84 -95.77 28.27 63.80
CA SER A 84 -94.33 28.16 64.00
C SER A 84 -93.88 26.72 63.82
N ALA A 85 -93.04 26.47 62.80
CA ALA A 85 -92.53 25.14 62.52
C ALA A 85 -91.03 25.16 62.16
N THR A 86 -90.35 24.04 62.38
CA THR A 86 -88.99 23.77 61.91
C THR A 86 -88.98 22.54 61.03
N ARG A 87 -88.24 22.62 59.92
CA ARG A 87 -87.98 21.50 59.04
C ARG A 87 -86.57 20.95 59.27
N ARG A 88 -86.50 19.65 59.58
CA ARG A 88 -85.26 18.87 59.70
C ARG A 88 -84.93 18.23 58.36
N LYS A 89 -83.63 18.03 58.07
CA LYS A 89 -83.20 17.20 56.94
C LYS A 89 -83.49 15.73 57.24
N ALA A 90 -84.54 15.18 56.61
CA ALA A 90 -84.86 13.75 56.59
C ALA A 90 -85.57 13.37 55.28
N ARG A 91 -85.78 12.07 55.04
CA ARG A 91 -86.51 11.57 53.85
C ARG A 91 -88.04 11.60 54.01
N LYS A 92 -88.54 11.45 55.22
CA LYS A 92 -89.98 11.47 55.57
C LYS A 92 -90.17 12.19 56.90
N ALA A 93 -91.37 12.72 57.14
CA ALA A 93 -91.77 13.36 58.39
C ALA A 93 -90.78 14.47 58.86
N THR A 94 -90.65 15.51 58.04
CA THR A 94 -89.57 16.51 58.18
C THR A 94 -89.97 17.75 58.97
N LEU A 95 -91.26 18.01 59.22
CA LEU A 95 -91.76 19.25 59.81
C LEU A 95 -92.16 19.04 61.28
N PHE A 96 -91.71 19.90 62.19
CA PHE A 96 -91.92 19.82 63.64
C PHE A 96 -92.40 21.17 64.19
N ALA A 97 -93.30 21.16 65.18
CA ALA A 97 -93.79 22.38 65.82
C ALA A 97 -92.72 23.01 66.73
N ILE A 98 -92.58 24.33 66.69
CA ILE A 98 -91.64 25.07 67.55
C ILE A 98 -92.35 26.16 68.35
N ASP A 99 -91.78 26.48 69.51
CA ASP A 99 -92.16 27.63 70.32
C ASP A 99 -91.63 28.90 69.64
N GLU A 100 -92.51 29.85 69.38
CA GLU A 100 -92.21 31.11 68.69
C GLU A 100 -91.21 31.98 69.49
N THR A 101 -91.16 31.83 70.81
CA THR A 101 -90.33 32.65 71.71
C THR A 101 -88.92 32.10 71.84
N THR A 102 -88.81 30.78 72.01
CA THR A 102 -87.52 30.10 72.24
C THR A 102 -86.92 29.52 70.97
N GLY A 103 -87.73 29.36 69.92
CA GLY A 103 -87.38 28.61 68.72
C GLY A 103 -87.17 27.12 68.99
N ALA A 104 -87.38 26.63 70.22
CA ALA A 104 -87.19 25.23 70.60
C ALA A 104 -88.35 24.36 70.10
N GLU A 105 -88.08 23.09 69.80
CA GLU A 105 -89.12 22.19 69.36
C GLU A 105 -90.03 21.81 70.53
N ILE A 106 -91.35 21.95 70.36
CA ILE A 106 -92.34 21.72 71.42
C ILE A 106 -92.60 20.21 71.58
N THR A 107 -92.47 19.46 70.47
CA THR A 107 -92.82 18.04 70.42
C THR A 107 -91.80 17.24 69.61
N ASP A 108 -91.44 16.05 70.10
CA ASP A 108 -90.63 15.07 69.34
C ASP A 108 -91.43 14.35 68.24
N ARG A 109 -92.71 14.68 68.07
CA ARG A 109 -93.56 14.15 66.99
C ARG A 109 -93.63 15.14 65.83
N PRO A 110 -93.50 14.66 64.57
CA PRO A 110 -93.64 15.48 63.39
C PRO A 110 -95.10 15.95 63.22
N LEU A 111 -95.28 17.12 62.61
CA LEU A 111 -96.58 17.62 62.19
C LEU A 111 -97.16 16.73 61.07
N PRO A 112 -98.51 16.64 60.93
CA PRO A 112 -99.15 15.87 59.87
C PRO A 112 -98.66 16.29 58.48
N ASP A 113 -98.50 15.34 57.55
CA ASP A 113 -98.03 15.62 56.19
C ASP A 113 -98.98 16.57 55.43
N SER A 114 -100.27 16.61 55.78
CA SER A 114 -101.24 17.57 55.24
C SER A 114 -100.83 19.02 55.50
N THR A 115 -100.21 19.30 56.65
CA THR A 115 -99.73 20.64 57.00
C THR A 115 -98.64 21.14 56.03
N ALA A 116 -97.82 20.24 55.48
CA ALA A 116 -96.80 20.62 54.50
C ALA A 116 -97.39 20.97 53.12
N VAL A 117 -98.50 20.34 52.75
CA VAL A 117 -99.22 20.63 51.50
C VAL A 117 -100.02 21.95 51.63
N ASP A 118 -100.70 22.13 52.76
CA ASP A 118 -101.47 23.34 53.06
C ASP A 118 -100.59 24.60 53.09
N LEU A 119 -99.34 24.47 53.54
CA LEU A 119 -98.33 25.52 53.57
C LEU A 119 -98.04 26.15 52.19
N VAL A 120 -98.08 25.33 51.14
CA VAL A 120 -97.63 25.70 49.79
C VAL A 120 -98.82 25.93 48.85
N GLY A 121 -100.04 25.58 49.28
CA GLY A 121 -101.27 25.85 48.52
C GLY A 121 -101.33 25.12 47.16
N GLY A 122 -100.65 23.98 47.03
CA GLY A 122 -100.63 23.19 45.79
C GLY A 122 -99.61 23.62 44.74
N LEU A 123 -98.76 24.62 45.01
CA LEU A 123 -97.63 24.95 44.12
C LEU A 123 -96.59 23.82 44.16
N ASP A 124 -96.00 23.52 43.00
CA ASP A 124 -94.81 22.68 42.94
C ASP A 124 -93.53 23.53 43.10
N LEU A 125 -92.40 22.85 43.31
CA LEU A 125 -91.11 23.50 43.55
C LEU A 125 -90.64 24.31 42.33
N ALA A 126 -90.85 23.79 41.11
CA ALA A 126 -90.37 24.40 39.88
C ALA A 126 -91.13 25.69 39.55
N LEU A 127 -92.45 25.67 39.68
CA LEU A 127 -93.32 26.83 39.51
C LEU A 127 -93.03 27.90 40.57
N TYR A 128 -92.79 27.51 41.81
CA TYR A 128 -92.41 28.45 42.87
C TYR A 128 -91.07 29.13 42.57
N GLN A 129 -90.06 28.38 42.12
CA GLN A 129 -88.77 28.94 41.74
C GLN A 129 -88.92 29.90 40.55
N ASN A 130 -89.67 29.53 39.52
CA ASN A 130 -89.84 30.38 38.33
C ASN A 130 -90.60 31.69 38.62
N LEU A 131 -91.63 31.66 39.47
CA LEU A 131 -92.47 32.83 39.74
C LEU A 131 -91.99 33.69 40.92
N PHE A 132 -91.39 33.07 41.95
CA PHE A 132 -91.08 33.72 43.22
C PHE A 132 -89.60 33.63 43.62
N GLY A 133 -88.75 32.95 42.84
CA GLY A 133 -87.32 32.80 43.08
C GLY A 133 -86.47 33.38 41.95
N LEU A 134 -85.93 34.58 42.15
CA LEU A 134 -84.96 35.15 41.22
C LEU A 134 -83.54 34.94 41.77
N ASP A 135 -82.73 34.13 41.08
CA ASP A 135 -81.30 33.99 41.37
C ASP A 135 -80.44 34.25 40.12
N LEU A 136 -79.13 34.45 40.34
CA LEU A 136 -78.20 34.73 39.26
C LEU A 136 -78.14 33.61 38.22
N LYS A 137 -78.28 32.35 38.65
CA LYS A 137 -78.19 31.20 37.75
C LYS A 137 -79.41 31.14 36.83
N GLY A 138 -80.60 31.32 37.37
CA GLY A 138 -81.85 31.41 36.61
C GLY A 138 -81.88 32.62 35.68
N LEU A 139 -81.28 33.75 36.07
CA LEU A 139 -81.10 34.91 35.17
C LEU A 139 -80.19 34.60 33.98
N VAL A 140 -79.08 33.91 34.22
CA VAL A 140 -78.15 33.51 33.15
C VAL A 140 -78.82 32.48 32.24
N GLU A 141 -79.43 31.44 32.80
CA GLU A 141 -80.17 30.41 32.04
C GLU A 141 -81.30 31.03 31.20
N GLY A 142 -82.08 31.94 31.77
CA GLY A 142 -83.13 32.66 31.04
C GLY A 142 -82.57 33.60 29.96
N SER A 143 -81.41 34.23 30.17
CA SER A 143 -80.75 35.02 29.12
C SER A 143 -80.24 34.15 27.97
N ASP A 144 -79.78 32.95 28.29
CA ASP A 144 -79.32 31.94 27.36
C ASP A 144 -80.48 31.39 26.51
N GLU A 145 -81.64 31.15 27.11
CA GLU A 145 -82.88 30.80 26.40
C GLU A 145 -83.33 31.93 25.46
N LEU A 146 -83.26 33.18 25.91
CA LEU A 146 -83.57 34.35 25.08
C LEU A 146 -82.62 34.50 23.88
N LEU A 147 -81.31 34.25 24.07
CA LEU A 147 -80.31 34.30 23.01
C LEU A 147 -80.45 33.16 22.00
N ARG A 148 -80.87 31.98 22.45
CA ARG A 148 -81.15 30.83 21.57
C ARG A 148 -82.47 30.97 20.81
N GLY A 149 -83.32 31.92 21.19
CA GLY A 149 -84.65 32.11 20.59
C GLY A 149 -85.61 30.96 20.87
N GLU A 150 -85.32 30.15 21.89
CA GLU A 150 -86.16 29.04 22.33
C GLU A 150 -87.03 29.53 23.51
N GLY A 151 -88.34 29.51 23.30
CA GLY A 151 -89.35 30.01 24.24
C GLY A 151 -90.36 30.95 23.58
N GLU A 152 -91.63 30.88 24.00
CA GLU A 152 -92.71 31.71 23.43
C GLU A 152 -92.47 33.22 23.61
N VAL A 153 -91.73 33.60 24.66
CA VAL A 153 -91.42 35.00 24.98
C VAL A 153 -90.35 35.59 24.05
N GLY A 154 -89.31 34.82 23.72
CA GLY A 154 -88.24 35.27 22.82
C GLY A 154 -88.77 35.56 21.41
N ARG A 155 -89.65 34.69 20.89
CA ARG A 155 -90.27 34.87 19.57
C ARG A 155 -91.11 36.14 19.47
N SER A 156 -91.87 36.47 20.51
CA SER A 156 -92.76 37.65 20.48
C SER A 156 -92.01 38.97 20.61
N LEU A 157 -90.85 39.00 21.27
CA LEU A 157 -90.05 40.23 21.44
C LEU A 157 -89.26 40.59 20.17
N PHE A 158 -88.74 39.59 19.45
CA PHE A 158 -87.89 39.80 18.26
C PHE A 158 -88.66 40.14 16.97
N GLN A 159 -89.95 39.79 16.86
CA GLN A 159 -90.77 40.13 15.68
C GLN A 159 -91.18 41.61 15.61
N ALA A 160 -91.11 42.35 16.72
CA ALA A 160 -91.52 43.76 16.78
C ALA A 160 -90.47 44.76 16.25
N ALA A 161 -89.20 44.34 16.08
CA ALA A 161 -88.11 45.20 15.60
C ALA A 161 -87.85 44.98 14.10
N ALA A 162 -88.62 45.64 13.24
CA ALA A 162 -88.47 45.63 11.80
C ALA A 162 -87.12 46.24 11.38
N GLY A 163 -86.11 45.39 11.14
CA GLY A 163 -84.77 45.79 10.67
C GLY A 163 -83.73 44.67 10.59
N LEU A 164 -84.01 43.48 11.14
CA LEU A 164 -83.03 42.38 11.29
C LEU A 164 -82.89 41.44 10.07
N ALA A 165 -83.62 41.66 8.98
CA ALA A 165 -83.49 40.82 7.78
C ALA A 165 -82.08 40.91 7.15
N SER A 166 -81.43 42.09 7.18
CA SER A 166 -80.05 42.26 6.68
C SER A 166 -79.00 41.75 7.66
N LEU A 167 -79.33 41.59 8.96
CA LEU A 167 -78.40 41.02 9.93
C LEU A 167 -78.24 39.51 9.69
N ARG A 168 -79.32 38.83 9.28
CA ARG A 168 -79.26 37.41 8.93
C ARG A 168 -78.37 37.12 7.72
N THR A 169 -78.35 38.00 6.71
CA THR A 169 -77.47 37.82 5.54
C THR A 169 -76.01 38.05 5.92
N VAL A 170 -75.70 39.08 6.70
CA VAL A 170 -74.33 39.33 7.19
C VAL A 170 -73.82 38.20 8.08
N ILE A 171 -74.68 37.62 8.93
CA ILE A 171 -74.33 36.44 9.74
C ILE A 171 -74.05 35.23 8.84
N ALA A 172 -74.85 35.02 7.79
CA ALA A 172 -74.64 33.92 6.85
C ALA A 172 -73.32 34.06 6.06
N ASP A 173 -72.98 35.28 5.62
CA ASP A 173 -71.73 35.56 4.90
C ASP A 173 -70.51 35.34 5.81
N LEU A 174 -70.59 35.81 7.07
CA LEU A 174 -69.54 35.57 8.08
C LEU A 174 -69.41 34.08 8.42
N ASP A 175 -70.51 33.34 8.49
CA ASP A 175 -70.51 31.89 8.69
C ASP A 175 -69.86 31.17 7.50
N GLU A 176 -70.05 31.65 6.27
CA GLU A 176 -69.43 31.10 5.06
C GLU A 176 -67.91 31.38 5.00
N GLU A 177 -67.48 32.60 5.31
CA GLU A 177 -66.06 32.94 5.42
C GLU A 177 -65.35 32.19 6.54
N ALA A 178 -66.01 32.06 7.70
CA ALA A 178 -65.52 31.26 8.81
C ALA A 178 -65.40 29.78 8.39
N ALA A 179 -66.42 29.25 7.70
CA ALA A 179 -66.44 27.91 7.14
C ALA A 179 -65.34 27.65 6.10
N ALA A 180 -64.99 28.62 5.26
CA ALA A 180 -63.90 28.51 4.29
C ALA A 180 -62.53 28.51 4.98
N THR A 181 -62.39 29.26 6.07
CA THR A 181 -61.15 29.38 6.83
C THR A 181 -60.92 28.16 7.71
N PHE A 182 -61.92 27.77 8.51
CA PHE A 182 -61.83 26.73 9.51
C PHE A 182 -63.19 26.09 9.82
N LYS A 183 -63.28 24.76 9.70
CA LYS A 183 -64.40 23.97 10.19
C LYS A 183 -63.90 22.98 11.23
N ALA A 184 -64.49 23.00 12.43
CA ALA A 184 -64.09 22.12 13.54
C ALA A 184 -64.12 20.61 13.19
N ARG A 185 -64.91 20.19 12.20
CA ARG A 185 -64.98 18.81 11.68
C ARG A 185 -64.69 18.69 10.18
N GLY A 186 -64.20 19.76 9.53
CA GLY A 186 -63.91 19.75 8.09
C GLY A 186 -62.45 19.44 7.80
N THR A 187 -62.16 18.94 6.60
CA THR A 187 -60.77 18.69 6.13
C THR A 187 -60.33 19.65 5.03
N THR A 188 -61.24 20.44 4.48
CA THR A 188 -61.02 21.26 3.28
C THR A 188 -60.72 22.74 3.56
N GLY A 189 -60.99 23.24 4.77
CA GLY A 189 -60.69 24.61 5.15
C GLY A 189 -59.18 24.89 5.12
N ARG A 190 -58.80 26.12 4.75
CA ARG A 190 -57.39 26.50 4.55
C ARG A 190 -56.51 26.22 5.77
N LEU A 191 -57.03 26.47 6.98
CA LEU A 191 -56.30 26.19 8.23
C LEU A 191 -56.21 24.68 8.52
N ASN A 192 -57.23 23.90 8.19
CA ASN A 192 -57.22 22.45 8.43
C ASN A 192 -56.22 21.73 7.53
N ARG A 193 -56.04 22.18 6.28
CA ARG A 193 -54.97 21.68 5.40
C ARG A 193 -53.59 21.99 5.97
N ALA A 194 -53.36 23.23 6.40
CA ALA A 194 -52.09 23.63 7.00
C ALA A 194 -51.78 22.87 8.30
N LEU A 195 -52.79 22.57 9.12
CA LEU A 195 -52.64 21.75 10.33
C LEU A 195 -52.29 20.30 9.99
N ASN A 196 -52.93 19.71 8.99
CA ASN A 196 -52.61 18.36 8.52
C ASN A 196 -51.17 18.29 7.98
N GLU A 197 -50.77 19.25 7.15
CA GLU A 197 -49.39 19.35 6.65
C GLU A 197 -48.39 19.53 7.79
N PHE A 198 -48.70 20.38 8.78
CA PHE A 198 -47.86 20.55 9.97
C PHE A 198 -47.71 19.25 10.76
N ASP A 199 -48.81 18.52 11.01
CA ASP A 199 -48.79 17.26 11.72
C ASP A 199 -48.02 16.17 10.94
N GLU A 200 -48.14 16.16 9.61
CA GLU A 200 -47.38 15.27 8.75
C GLU A 200 -45.88 15.58 8.78
N GLN A 201 -45.49 16.85 8.63
CA GLN A 201 -44.08 17.26 8.74
C GLN A 201 -43.52 17.01 10.14
N ARG A 202 -44.34 17.17 11.18
CA ARG A 202 -43.95 16.86 12.56
C ARG A 202 -43.74 15.35 12.77
N ARG A 203 -44.52 14.50 12.10
CA ARG A 203 -44.28 13.04 12.08
C ARG A 203 -42.98 12.71 11.35
N VAL A 204 -42.75 13.27 10.16
CA VAL A 204 -41.51 13.09 9.41
C VAL A 204 -40.29 13.50 10.24
N LEU A 205 -40.34 14.65 10.91
CA LEU A 205 -39.27 15.10 11.81
C LEU A 205 -39.04 14.09 12.95
N LYS A 206 -40.12 13.62 13.58
CA LYS A 206 -40.04 12.67 14.71
C LYS A 206 -39.48 11.32 14.28
N ASP A 207 -39.82 10.85 13.08
CA ASP A 207 -39.36 9.59 12.53
C ASP A 207 -37.91 9.69 12.03
N ALA A 208 -37.51 10.83 11.48
CA ALA A 208 -36.12 11.11 11.09
C ALA A 208 -35.20 11.39 12.31
N THR A 209 -35.77 11.84 13.43
CA THR A 209 -35.00 12.13 14.65
C THR A 209 -34.71 10.83 15.39
N VAL A 210 -33.50 10.32 15.23
CA VAL A 210 -33.00 9.22 16.06
C VAL A 210 -32.81 9.72 17.49
N ARG A 211 -33.47 9.07 18.45
CA ARG A 211 -33.29 9.39 19.87
C ARG A 211 -31.88 9.02 20.29
N THR A 212 -31.24 9.89 21.08
CA THR A 212 -29.87 9.69 21.57
C THR A 212 -29.66 8.31 22.19
N TYR A 213 -30.60 7.82 22.99
CA TYR A 213 -30.53 6.48 23.59
C TYR A 213 -30.43 5.35 22.55
N VAL A 214 -31.22 5.42 21.46
CA VAL A 214 -31.22 4.38 20.40
C VAL A 214 -29.87 4.37 19.68
N TRP A 215 -29.34 5.57 19.39
CA TRP A 215 -28.02 5.72 18.79
C TRP A 215 -26.92 5.22 19.74
N GLU A 216 -26.94 5.59 21.01
CA GLU A 216 -25.97 5.14 22.01
C GLU A 216 -25.98 3.62 22.20
N THR A 217 -27.17 2.98 22.19
CA THR A 217 -27.27 1.52 22.25
C THR A 217 -26.69 0.87 20.99
N ALA A 218 -27.03 1.38 19.80
CA ALA A 218 -26.53 0.83 18.54
C ALA A 218 -25.01 1.01 18.40
N GLU A 219 -24.48 2.17 18.79
CA GLU A 219 -23.05 2.46 18.80
C GLU A 219 -22.30 1.56 19.80
N ARG A 220 -22.89 1.31 20.98
CA ARG A 220 -22.32 0.38 21.96
C ARG A 220 -22.30 -1.06 21.44
N GLU A 221 -23.38 -1.51 20.82
CA GLU A 221 -23.45 -2.83 20.20
C GLU A 221 -22.46 -2.96 19.05
N HIS A 222 -22.33 -1.93 18.21
CA HIS A 222 -21.35 -1.87 17.13
C HIS A 222 -19.92 -1.99 17.65
N ARG A 223 -19.54 -1.19 18.65
CA ARG A 223 -18.20 -1.28 19.28
C ARG A 223 -17.94 -2.63 19.91
N GLN A 224 -18.94 -3.24 20.56
CA GLN A 224 -18.79 -4.58 21.11
C GLN A 224 -18.62 -5.65 20.02
N ALA A 225 -19.34 -5.52 18.92
CA ALA A 225 -19.21 -6.42 17.77
C ALA A 225 -17.83 -6.27 17.10
N GLU A 226 -17.34 -5.04 16.92
CA GLU A 226 -15.99 -4.77 16.40
C GLU A 226 -14.90 -5.39 17.28
N LEU A 227 -15.01 -5.20 18.60
CA LEU A 227 -14.02 -5.72 19.55
C LEU A 227 -14.02 -7.26 19.57
N LYS A 228 -15.20 -7.89 19.52
CA LYS A 228 -15.33 -9.35 19.36
C LYS A 228 -14.75 -9.83 18.02
N HIS A 229 -15.02 -9.11 16.93
CA HIS A 229 -14.49 -9.44 15.61
C HIS A 229 -12.95 -9.40 15.60
N ALA A 230 -12.36 -8.35 16.17
CA ALA A 230 -10.91 -8.22 16.31
C ALA A 230 -10.30 -9.37 17.13
N GLN A 231 -10.90 -9.71 18.28
CA GLN A 231 -10.46 -10.83 19.12
C GLN A 231 -10.51 -12.17 18.38
N LEU A 232 -11.62 -12.45 17.68
CA LEU A 232 -11.77 -13.68 16.91
C LEU A 232 -10.78 -13.76 15.74
N ARG A 233 -10.50 -12.63 15.10
CA ARG A 233 -9.52 -12.56 14.01
C ARG A 233 -8.10 -12.89 14.49
N GLU A 234 -7.72 -12.37 15.65
CA GLU A 234 -6.41 -12.67 16.25
C GLU A 234 -6.32 -14.13 16.71
N ALA A 235 -7.38 -14.65 17.35
CA ALA A 235 -7.45 -16.06 17.71
C ALA A 235 -7.34 -16.99 16.47
N LEU A 236 -7.99 -16.62 15.36
CA LEU A 236 -7.92 -17.35 14.10
C LEU A 236 -6.51 -17.29 13.50
N ARG A 237 -5.85 -16.13 13.55
CA ARG A 237 -4.45 -15.98 13.11
C ARG A 237 -3.53 -16.89 13.92
N GLY A 238 -3.67 -16.89 15.25
CA GLY A 238 -2.90 -17.78 16.13
C GLY A 238 -3.10 -19.26 15.80
N LYS A 239 -4.36 -19.69 15.62
CA LYS A 239 -4.67 -21.08 15.23
C LYS A 239 -4.12 -21.45 13.86
N ARG A 240 -4.20 -20.56 12.87
CA ARG A 240 -3.63 -20.79 11.52
C ARG A 240 -2.12 -20.91 11.54
N SER A 241 -1.44 -20.04 12.30
CA SER A 241 0.02 -20.13 12.48
C SER A 241 0.41 -21.46 13.14
N GLY A 242 -0.30 -21.88 14.18
CA GLY A 242 -0.12 -23.19 14.81
C GLY A 242 -0.34 -24.35 13.84
N GLN A 243 -1.41 -24.28 13.03
CA GLN A 243 -1.69 -25.29 12.02
C GLN A 243 -0.59 -25.37 10.95
N GLN A 244 -0.12 -24.24 10.43
CA GLN A 244 0.98 -24.19 9.45
C GLN A 244 2.26 -24.77 10.05
N ARG A 245 2.61 -24.41 11.29
CA ARG A 245 3.76 -25.00 12.00
C ARG A 245 3.65 -26.51 12.11
N LEU A 246 2.49 -27.03 12.53
CA LEU A 246 2.27 -28.48 12.66
C LEU A 246 2.27 -29.19 11.31
N GLN A 247 1.72 -28.58 10.26
CA GLN A 247 1.79 -29.11 8.89
C GLN A 247 3.23 -29.19 8.39
N ARG A 248 4.04 -28.14 8.61
CA ARG A 248 5.47 -28.16 8.29
C ARG A 248 6.20 -29.27 9.04
N ILE A 249 5.95 -29.43 10.34
CA ILE A 249 6.55 -30.50 11.14
C ILE A 249 6.15 -31.86 10.57
N ARG A 250 4.84 -32.08 10.32
CA ARG A 250 4.32 -33.34 9.76
C ARG A 250 4.90 -33.65 8.38
N ALA A 251 5.06 -32.66 7.52
CA ALA A 251 5.63 -32.84 6.18
C ALA A 251 7.13 -33.19 6.22
N ASN A 252 7.88 -32.64 7.19
CA ASN A 252 9.32 -32.87 7.31
C ASN A 252 9.71 -34.07 8.19
N LEU A 253 8.77 -34.60 8.98
CA LEU A 253 9.02 -35.75 9.87
C LEU A 253 9.52 -36.99 9.11
N PRO A 254 8.95 -37.37 7.95
CA PRO A 254 9.46 -38.48 7.14
C PRO A 254 10.88 -38.21 6.60
N LEU A 255 11.17 -36.98 6.16
CA LEU A 255 12.50 -36.61 5.66
C LEU A 255 13.56 -36.65 6.77
N LEU A 256 13.19 -36.28 8.00
CA LEU A 256 14.08 -36.43 9.16
C LEU A 256 14.36 -37.89 9.47
N ALA A 257 13.34 -38.75 9.41
CA ALA A 257 13.52 -40.19 9.59
C ALA A 257 14.40 -40.80 8.49
N GLU A 258 14.18 -40.42 7.23
CA GLU A 258 15.01 -40.83 6.10
C GLU A 258 16.45 -40.36 6.25
N ARG A 259 16.66 -39.11 6.68
CA ARG A 259 18.00 -38.59 6.96
C ARG A 259 18.70 -39.41 8.04
N VAL A 260 18.03 -39.70 9.15
CA VAL A 260 18.62 -40.52 10.23
C VAL A 260 19.00 -41.89 9.70
N ALA A 261 18.11 -42.56 8.96
CA ALA A 261 18.40 -43.86 8.34
C ALA A 261 19.59 -43.79 7.37
N LYS A 262 19.66 -42.76 6.50
CA LYS A 262 20.78 -42.56 5.57
C LYS A 262 22.09 -42.23 6.29
N GLN A 263 22.00 -41.57 7.43
CA GLN A 263 23.16 -41.24 8.24
C GLN A 263 23.71 -42.47 8.97
N GLU A 264 22.83 -43.36 9.48
CA GLU A 264 23.20 -44.68 9.98
C GLU A 264 23.82 -45.56 8.87
N GLU A 265 23.24 -45.56 7.66
CA GLU A 265 23.82 -46.24 6.50
C GLU A 265 25.22 -45.69 6.17
N ALA A 266 25.39 -44.35 6.14
CA ALA A 266 26.68 -43.73 5.87
C ALA A 266 27.73 -44.05 6.95
N GLU A 267 27.33 -44.05 8.23
CA GLU A 267 28.19 -44.45 9.34
C GLU A 267 28.64 -45.91 9.20
N SER A 268 27.75 -46.81 8.79
CA SER A 268 28.11 -48.20 8.51
C SER A 268 29.14 -48.33 7.39
N LEU A 269 29.14 -47.42 6.42
CA LEU A 269 30.06 -47.39 5.28
C LEU A 269 31.32 -46.54 5.54
N SER A 270 31.47 -45.91 6.71
CA SER A 270 32.57 -45.00 7.05
C SER A 270 33.96 -45.63 6.98
N HIS A 271 34.04 -46.96 7.15
CA HIS A 271 35.28 -47.74 7.04
C HIS A 271 35.71 -47.98 5.59
N ILE A 272 34.85 -47.69 4.61
CA ILE A 272 35.15 -47.86 3.18
C ILE A 272 35.79 -46.56 2.68
N PRO A 273 37.06 -46.59 2.23
CA PRO A 273 37.68 -45.40 1.66
C PRO A 273 36.93 -44.97 0.40
N SER A 274 36.62 -43.68 0.30
CA SER A 274 35.96 -43.11 -0.88
C SER A 274 36.94 -43.17 -2.06
N LEU A 275 36.63 -44.03 -3.02
CA LEU A 275 37.44 -44.22 -4.22
C LEU A 275 36.96 -43.25 -5.31
N PRO A 276 37.86 -42.51 -5.98
CA PRO A 276 37.52 -41.71 -7.14
C PRO A 276 36.79 -42.53 -8.22
N PRO A 277 35.91 -41.93 -9.03
CA PRO A 277 35.19 -42.64 -10.10
C PRO A 277 36.14 -43.29 -11.11
N GLU A 278 37.35 -42.73 -11.29
CA GLU A 278 38.40 -43.26 -12.16
C GLU A 278 39.13 -44.48 -11.57
N THR A 279 38.88 -44.86 -10.31
CA THR A 279 39.64 -45.94 -9.64
C THR A 279 39.56 -47.27 -10.38
N ALA A 280 38.42 -47.56 -11.02
CA ALA A 280 38.29 -48.75 -11.86
C ALA A 280 39.26 -48.71 -13.06
N GLN A 281 39.38 -47.55 -13.71
CA GLN A 281 40.28 -47.34 -14.85
C GLN A 281 41.75 -47.31 -14.41
N LEU A 282 42.06 -46.62 -13.31
CA LEU A 282 43.39 -46.59 -12.71
C LEU A 282 43.86 -48.00 -12.30
N ARG A 283 42.96 -48.82 -11.73
CA ARG A 283 43.27 -50.22 -11.41
C ARG A 283 43.59 -51.03 -12.65
N VAL A 284 42.79 -50.91 -13.71
CA VAL A 284 43.03 -51.63 -14.97
C VAL A 284 44.34 -51.19 -15.61
N ALA A 285 44.58 -49.88 -15.71
CA ALA A 285 45.83 -49.33 -16.24
C ALA A 285 47.04 -49.78 -15.42
N ALA A 286 46.96 -49.75 -14.09
CA ALA A 286 48.02 -50.23 -13.21
C ALA A 286 48.29 -51.74 -13.39
N GLN A 287 47.24 -52.55 -13.57
CA GLN A 287 47.37 -53.99 -13.84
C GLN A 287 47.98 -54.28 -15.22
N GLU A 288 47.66 -53.47 -16.23
CA GLU A 288 48.25 -53.57 -17.57
C GLU A 288 49.72 -53.12 -17.58
N CYS A 289 50.03 -52.00 -16.93
CA CYS A 289 51.41 -51.54 -16.73
C CYS A 289 52.24 -52.56 -15.96
N PHE A 290 51.68 -53.18 -14.90
CA PHE A 290 52.38 -54.22 -14.16
C PHE A 290 52.67 -55.45 -15.05
N ARG A 291 51.67 -55.89 -15.82
CA ARG A 291 51.82 -57.05 -16.72
C ARG A 291 52.84 -56.79 -17.83
N SER A 292 52.81 -55.61 -18.46
CA SER A 292 53.78 -55.26 -19.50
C SER A 292 55.20 -55.11 -18.93
N ALA A 293 55.34 -54.59 -17.71
CA ALA A 293 56.62 -54.52 -17.03
C ALA A 293 57.17 -55.92 -16.69
N GLU A 294 56.32 -56.87 -16.24
CA GLU A 294 56.73 -58.26 -16.02
C GLU A 294 57.15 -58.96 -17.31
N GLU A 295 56.43 -58.75 -18.41
CA GLU A 295 56.79 -59.31 -19.72
C GLU A 295 58.11 -58.74 -20.23
N ALA A 296 58.30 -57.42 -20.14
CA ALA A 296 59.55 -56.76 -20.52
C ALA A 296 60.73 -57.27 -19.68
N ARG A 297 60.53 -57.43 -18.37
CA ARG A 297 61.53 -58.03 -17.48
C ARG A 297 61.88 -59.45 -17.91
N ARG A 298 60.87 -60.29 -18.20
CA ARG A 298 61.09 -61.67 -18.64
C ARG A 298 61.86 -61.76 -19.95
N VAL A 299 61.60 -60.87 -20.91
CA VAL A 299 62.33 -60.78 -22.18
C VAL A 299 63.77 -60.29 -21.95
N ALA A 300 63.96 -59.31 -21.07
CA ALA A 300 65.30 -58.83 -20.73
C ALA A 300 66.12 -59.94 -20.04
N ASP A 301 65.52 -60.66 -19.09
CA ASP A 301 66.16 -61.77 -18.37
C ASP A 301 66.54 -62.92 -19.33
N SER A 302 65.68 -63.26 -20.28
CA SER A 302 66.00 -64.30 -21.28
C SER A 302 67.10 -63.86 -22.24
N ARG A 303 67.11 -62.60 -22.67
CA ARG A 303 68.19 -62.04 -23.50
C ARG A 303 69.51 -61.97 -22.75
N LEU A 304 69.48 -61.62 -21.47
CA LEU A 304 70.67 -61.61 -20.62
C LEU A 304 71.22 -63.04 -20.46
N ALA A 305 70.35 -64.03 -20.26
CA ALA A 305 70.76 -65.43 -20.20
C ALA A 305 71.38 -65.90 -21.53
N GLN A 306 70.81 -65.51 -22.68
CA GLN A 306 71.38 -65.81 -24.00
C GLN A 306 72.75 -65.15 -24.18
N LEU A 307 72.88 -63.86 -23.91
CA LEU A 307 74.15 -63.13 -24.04
C LEU A 307 75.24 -63.71 -23.13
N ASN A 308 74.88 -64.15 -21.93
CA ASN A 308 75.82 -64.83 -21.03
C ASN A 308 76.23 -66.21 -21.57
N ALA A 309 75.30 -66.96 -22.17
CA ALA A 309 75.62 -68.22 -22.82
C ALA A 309 76.53 -68.02 -24.04
N ASP A 310 76.25 -67.01 -24.88
CA ASP A 310 77.06 -66.64 -26.02
C ASP A 310 78.47 -66.21 -25.58
N ALA A 311 78.56 -65.39 -24.52
CA ALA A 311 79.84 -64.98 -23.94
C ALA A 311 80.63 -66.17 -23.38
N ALA A 312 79.97 -67.13 -22.73
CA ALA A 312 80.61 -68.34 -22.24
C ALA A 312 81.04 -69.30 -23.37
N ALA A 313 80.34 -69.27 -24.52
CA ALA A 313 80.66 -70.07 -25.69
C ALA A 313 81.81 -69.51 -26.53
N LEU A 314 82.23 -68.26 -26.30
CA LEU A 314 83.39 -67.66 -26.97
C LEU A 314 84.67 -68.39 -26.54
N VAL A 315 85.27 -69.12 -27.48
CA VAL A 315 86.58 -69.73 -27.29
C VAL A 315 87.66 -68.69 -27.61
N VAL A 316 88.16 -68.03 -26.57
CA VAL A 316 89.31 -67.13 -26.68
C VAL A 316 90.56 -67.98 -26.92
N ARG A 317 91.28 -67.72 -28.01
CA ARG A 317 92.54 -68.39 -28.34
C ARG A 317 93.70 -67.52 -27.89
N ASP A 318 94.05 -67.61 -26.61
CA ASP A 318 95.07 -66.76 -25.98
C ASP A 318 96.42 -66.81 -26.71
N GLY A 319 96.81 -67.97 -27.27
CA GLY A 319 98.06 -68.09 -28.04
C GLY A 319 98.10 -67.25 -29.33
N VAL A 320 96.94 -66.89 -29.92
CA VAL A 320 96.89 -65.95 -31.05
C VAL A 320 96.94 -64.51 -30.56
N LEU A 321 96.33 -64.22 -29.40
CA LEU A 321 96.34 -62.89 -28.80
C LEU A 321 97.73 -62.52 -28.26
N GLU A 322 98.46 -63.45 -27.67
CA GLU A 322 99.85 -63.24 -27.23
C GLU A 322 100.80 -62.91 -28.40
N GLN A 323 100.50 -63.44 -29.60
CA GLN A 323 101.27 -63.20 -30.82
C GLN A 323 100.68 -62.07 -31.68
N ALA A 324 99.68 -61.33 -31.19
CA ALA A 324 98.99 -60.31 -31.97
C ALA A 324 99.96 -59.25 -32.50
N SER A 325 100.88 -58.77 -31.65
CA SER A 325 101.89 -57.77 -32.04
C SER A 325 102.84 -58.30 -33.13
N ALA A 326 103.23 -59.58 -33.07
CA ALA A 326 104.07 -60.21 -34.07
C ALA A 326 103.32 -60.41 -35.40
N ILE A 327 102.05 -60.79 -35.36
CA ILE A 327 101.19 -60.93 -36.54
C ILE A 327 100.98 -59.58 -37.22
N GLU A 328 100.68 -58.52 -36.45
CA GLU A 328 100.54 -57.15 -36.97
C GLU A 328 101.85 -56.63 -37.56
N MET A 329 102.99 -56.85 -36.89
CA MET A 329 104.31 -56.49 -37.40
C MET A 329 104.60 -57.17 -38.75
N VAL A 330 104.32 -58.47 -38.87
CA VAL A 330 104.52 -59.20 -40.13
C VAL A 330 103.55 -58.70 -41.20
N PHE A 331 102.28 -58.46 -40.86
CA PHE A 331 101.28 -57.91 -41.78
C PHE A 331 101.72 -56.56 -42.35
N HIS A 332 102.21 -55.65 -41.51
CA HIS A 332 102.73 -54.35 -41.96
C HIS A 332 104.05 -54.45 -42.73
N ALA A 333 104.90 -55.45 -42.44
CA ALA A 333 106.18 -55.65 -43.15
C ALA A 333 106.01 -56.26 -44.56
N ILE A 334 104.92 -56.97 -44.83
CA ILE A 334 104.66 -57.63 -46.13
C ILE A 334 104.67 -56.63 -47.29
N ASP A 335 104.10 -55.44 -47.10
CA ASP A 335 104.05 -54.43 -48.17
C ASP A 335 105.45 -53.87 -48.49
N GLY A 336 106.29 -53.69 -47.47
CA GLY A 336 107.70 -53.32 -47.65
C GLY A 336 108.51 -54.38 -48.39
N CYS A 337 108.33 -55.67 -48.05
CA CYS A 337 108.99 -56.77 -48.75
C CYS A 337 108.53 -56.92 -50.22
N ARG A 338 107.24 -56.69 -50.50
CA ARG A 338 106.70 -56.68 -51.87
C ARG A 338 107.26 -55.52 -52.69
N ALA A 339 107.27 -54.31 -52.14
CA ALA A 339 107.85 -53.14 -52.80
C ALA A 339 109.36 -53.30 -53.11
N ALA A 340 110.13 -53.91 -52.19
CA ALA A 340 111.54 -54.21 -52.41
C ALA A 340 111.75 -55.28 -53.51
N ARG A 341 110.88 -56.30 -53.59
CA ARG A 341 110.93 -57.33 -54.63
C ARG A 341 110.64 -56.76 -56.02
N ASP A 342 109.66 -55.86 -56.13
CA ASP A 342 109.24 -55.29 -57.41
C ASP A 342 110.23 -54.23 -57.94
N SER A 343 110.97 -53.55 -57.03
CA SER A 343 111.97 -52.56 -57.40
C SER A 343 113.34 -53.13 -57.76
N LEU A 344 113.67 -54.36 -57.33
CA LEU A 344 114.98 -54.99 -57.58
C LEU A 344 115.36 -55.10 -59.07
N PRO A 345 114.48 -55.56 -59.99
CA PRO A 345 114.84 -55.68 -61.42
C PRO A 345 115.09 -54.31 -62.06
N ARG A 346 114.32 -53.29 -61.65
CA ARG A 346 114.49 -51.91 -62.11
C ARG A 346 115.83 -51.34 -61.66
N LEU A 347 116.19 -51.52 -60.38
CA LEU A 347 117.46 -51.04 -59.83
C LEU A 347 118.67 -51.74 -60.48
N VAL A 348 118.58 -53.04 -60.76
CA VAL A 348 119.64 -53.77 -61.49
C VAL A 348 119.80 -53.23 -62.91
N ARG A 349 118.69 -52.93 -63.60
CA ARG A 349 118.71 -52.33 -64.93
C ARG A 349 119.28 -50.91 -64.91
N GLU A 350 118.87 -50.06 -63.96
CA GLU A 350 119.41 -48.71 -63.79
C GLU A 350 120.93 -48.75 -63.51
N ARG A 351 121.40 -49.67 -62.67
CA ARG A 351 122.84 -49.87 -62.45
C ARG A 351 123.58 -50.23 -63.74
N ALA A 352 123.01 -51.10 -64.57
CA ALA A 352 123.62 -51.50 -65.84
C ALA A 352 123.66 -50.34 -66.84
N GLU A 353 122.56 -49.58 -66.97
CA GLU A 353 122.47 -48.40 -67.84
C GLU A 353 123.44 -47.29 -67.41
N LEU A 354 123.49 -46.96 -66.11
CA LEU A 354 124.43 -45.98 -65.56
C LEU A 354 125.88 -46.42 -65.75
N SER A 355 126.19 -47.71 -65.52
CA SER A 355 127.55 -48.25 -65.74
C SER A 355 127.96 -48.20 -67.21
N ALA A 356 127.01 -48.38 -68.15
CA ALA A 356 127.26 -48.21 -69.58
C ALA A 356 127.46 -46.74 -69.95
N ARG A 357 126.70 -45.83 -69.34
CA ARG A 357 126.83 -44.38 -69.54
C ARG A 357 128.16 -43.85 -69.01
N ILE A 358 128.61 -44.30 -67.85
CA ILE A 358 129.94 -43.98 -67.30
C ILE A 358 131.03 -44.47 -68.25
N ARG A 359 130.93 -45.70 -68.78
CA ARG A 359 131.86 -46.21 -69.81
C ARG A 359 131.93 -45.31 -71.05
N LYS A 360 130.77 -44.82 -71.52
CA LYS A 360 130.71 -43.91 -72.68
C LYS A 360 131.37 -42.56 -72.36
N LEU A 361 131.07 -41.96 -71.20
CA LEU A 361 131.65 -40.68 -70.78
C LEU A 361 133.17 -40.78 -70.54
N LEU A 362 133.68 -41.90 -70.00
CA LEU A 362 135.11 -42.15 -69.86
C LEU A 362 135.81 -42.25 -71.23
N ALA A 363 135.16 -42.85 -72.22
CA ALA A 363 135.67 -42.90 -73.59
C ALA A 363 135.72 -41.51 -74.26
N GLU A 364 134.73 -40.63 -74.00
CA GLU A 364 134.70 -39.25 -74.50
C GLU A 364 135.80 -38.36 -73.87
N ILE A 365 136.23 -38.66 -72.65
CA ILE A 365 137.29 -37.94 -71.93
C ILE A 365 138.71 -38.49 -72.27
N GLY A 366 138.81 -39.51 -73.15
CA GLY A 366 140.09 -40.04 -73.63
C GLY A 366 140.89 -40.82 -72.57
N SER A 367 140.25 -41.28 -71.50
CA SER A 367 140.88 -42.01 -70.39
C SER A 367 140.57 -43.51 -70.45
N SER A 368 141.56 -44.36 -70.20
CA SER A 368 141.44 -45.83 -70.24
C SER A 368 141.28 -46.46 -68.85
N CYS A 369 140.43 -45.89 -67.99
CA CYS A 369 140.15 -46.41 -66.65
C CYS A 369 138.90 -47.33 -66.60
N GLU A 370 138.90 -48.33 -65.72
CA GLU A 370 137.73 -49.16 -65.44
C GLU A 370 136.65 -48.39 -64.64
N VAL A 371 135.37 -48.79 -64.77
CA VAL A 371 134.21 -48.11 -64.13
C VAL A 371 134.36 -48.01 -62.60
N SER A 372 134.99 -49.00 -61.97
CA SER A 372 135.30 -49.02 -60.53
C SER A 372 136.33 -47.96 -60.10
N GLN A 373 137.21 -47.52 -61.00
CA GLN A 373 138.28 -46.54 -60.73
C GLN A 373 137.93 -45.12 -61.20
N SER A 374 136.77 -44.95 -61.83
CA SER A 374 136.27 -43.64 -62.29
C SER A 374 136.02 -42.65 -61.15
N ALA A 375 135.85 -43.14 -59.92
CA ALA A 375 135.69 -42.34 -58.71
C ALA A 375 136.94 -41.50 -58.37
N GLU A 376 138.14 -41.95 -58.78
CA GLU A 376 139.40 -41.26 -58.50
C GLU A 376 139.69 -40.10 -59.46
N LEU A 377 138.97 -40.02 -60.59
CA LEU A 377 139.05 -38.93 -61.57
C LEU A 377 138.12 -37.76 -61.24
N LEU A 378 137.27 -37.91 -60.22
CA LEU A 378 136.35 -36.86 -59.77
C LEU A 378 137.06 -35.90 -58.79
N PRO A 379 136.86 -34.57 -58.91
CA PRO A 379 137.32 -33.62 -57.91
C PRO A 379 136.74 -33.97 -56.52
N PRO A 380 137.44 -33.63 -55.41
CA PRO A 380 136.96 -33.93 -54.06
C PRO A 380 135.57 -33.33 -53.81
N GLU A 381 134.68 -34.07 -53.12
CA GLU A 381 133.27 -33.70 -52.89
C GLU A 381 133.10 -32.29 -52.30
N THR A 382 134.08 -31.80 -51.54
CA THR A 382 134.10 -30.44 -50.97
C THR A 382 134.20 -29.35 -52.04
N LEU A 383 134.88 -29.61 -53.16
CA LEU A 383 135.00 -28.68 -54.29
C LEU A 383 133.76 -28.73 -55.17
N VAL A 384 133.20 -29.93 -55.42
CA VAL A 384 131.95 -30.09 -56.18
C VAL A 384 130.76 -29.47 -55.44
N ALA A 385 130.63 -29.73 -54.13
CA ALA A 385 129.58 -29.15 -53.29
C ALA A 385 129.69 -27.62 -53.22
N ARG A 386 130.90 -27.06 -53.22
CA ARG A 386 131.13 -25.60 -53.18
C ARG A 386 130.87 -24.93 -54.53
N VAL A 387 131.17 -25.59 -55.65
CA VAL A 387 130.79 -25.10 -56.98
C VAL A 387 129.27 -25.21 -57.17
N GLN A 388 128.65 -26.32 -56.76
CA GLN A 388 127.19 -26.47 -56.82
C GLN A 388 126.47 -25.48 -55.89
N SER A 389 126.98 -25.22 -54.68
CA SER A 389 126.40 -24.21 -53.80
C SER A 389 126.49 -22.82 -54.41
N LEU A 390 127.61 -22.47 -55.05
CA LEU A 390 127.77 -21.18 -55.74
C LEU A 390 126.90 -21.08 -57.00
N VAL A 391 126.68 -22.17 -57.74
CA VAL A 391 125.77 -22.22 -58.89
C VAL A 391 124.30 -22.11 -58.43
N ASP A 392 123.91 -22.82 -57.37
CA ASP A 392 122.57 -22.75 -56.79
C ASP A 392 122.31 -21.37 -56.17
N GLU A 393 123.31 -20.77 -55.53
CA GLU A 393 123.22 -19.42 -54.96
C GLU A 393 123.14 -18.37 -56.07
N HIS A 394 123.91 -18.51 -57.15
CA HIS A 394 123.78 -17.64 -58.32
C HIS A 394 122.42 -17.83 -59.02
N GLY A 395 121.93 -19.07 -59.16
CA GLY A 395 120.61 -19.37 -59.73
C GLY A 395 119.48 -18.79 -58.88
N ARG A 396 119.55 -18.94 -57.55
CA ARG A 396 118.59 -18.31 -56.63
C ARG A 396 118.62 -16.79 -56.72
N LEU A 397 119.80 -16.18 -56.85
CA LEU A 397 119.93 -14.73 -56.98
C LEU A 397 119.44 -14.22 -58.34
N ALA A 398 119.71 -14.94 -59.43
CA ALA A 398 119.23 -14.62 -60.78
C ALA A 398 117.71 -14.79 -60.89
N ASP A 399 117.14 -15.89 -60.39
CA ASP A 399 115.68 -16.11 -60.32
C ASP A 399 115.00 -15.05 -59.45
N ARG A 400 115.67 -14.61 -58.38
CA ARG A 400 115.17 -13.54 -57.51
C ARG A 400 115.21 -12.18 -58.21
N GLU A 401 116.25 -11.89 -58.97
CA GLU A 401 116.38 -10.67 -59.77
C GLU A 401 115.30 -10.62 -60.87
N GLU A 402 115.10 -11.72 -61.62
CA GLU A 402 114.07 -11.84 -62.65
C GLU A 402 112.64 -11.78 -62.07
N GLN A 403 112.39 -12.42 -60.91
CA GLN A 403 111.12 -12.29 -60.19
C GLN A 403 110.87 -10.87 -59.69
N LEU A 404 111.91 -10.19 -59.19
CA LEU A 404 111.78 -8.81 -58.72
C LEU A 404 111.57 -7.85 -59.89
N GLU A 405 112.22 -8.04 -61.04
CA GLU A 405 111.97 -7.24 -62.24
C GLU A 405 110.56 -7.45 -62.81
N THR A 406 110.06 -8.69 -62.85
CA THR A 406 108.68 -8.99 -63.26
C THR A 406 107.65 -8.46 -62.25
N GLN A 407 107.92 -8.53 -60.95
CA GLN A 407 107.08 -7.91 -59.92
C GLN A 407 107.09 -6.38 -60.01
N ILE A 408 108.25 -5.76 -60.24
CA ILE A 408 108.36 -4.32 -60.45
C ILE A 408 107.52 -3.95 -61.68
N ARG A 409 107.73 -4.57 -62.85
CA ARG A 409 106.95 -4.29 -64.08
C ARG A 409 105.44 -4.48 -63.91
N THR A 410 105.00 -5.56 -63.25
CA THR A 410 103.58 -5.81 -63.00
C THR A 410 102.98 -4.81 -62.02
N LYS A 411 103.73 -4.39 -60.98
CA LYS A 411 103.30 -3.37 -60.03
C LYS A 411 103.31 -1.97 -60.63
N THR A 412 104.29 -1.58 -61.45
CA THR A 412 104.24 -0.28 -62.17
C THR A 412 103.10 -0.25 -63.19
N ALA A 413 102.86 -1.32 -63.94
CA ALA A 413 101.72 -1.41 -64.86
C ALA A 413 100.36 -1.41 -64.12
N ALA A 414 100.28 -2.00 -62.93
CA ALA A 414 99.09 -1.95 -62.08
C ALA A 414 98.87 -0.56 -61.48
N ILE A 415 99.94 0.15 -61.09
CA ILE A 415 99.87 1.52 -60.55
C ILE A 415 99.44 2.51 -61.64
N GLU A 416 99.96 2.40 -62.87
CA GLU A 416 99.50 3.21 -64.02
C GLU A 416 98.02 2.95 -64.33
N ARG A 417 97.61 1.68 -64.43
CA ARG A 417 96.19 1.31 -64.64
C ARG A 417 95.27 1.76 -63.50
N LEU A 418 95.74 1.75 -62.26
CA LEU A 418 94.96 2.23 -61.11
C LEU A 418 94.91 3.76 -61.07
N LYS A 419 95.97 4.48 -61.48
CA LYS A 419 95.96 5.94 -61.60
C LYS A 419 95.01 6.43 -62.71
N ASP A 420 95.00 5.77 -63.87
CA ASP A 420 94.06 6.08 -64.97
C ASP A 420 92.60 5.78 -64.59
N ARG A 421 92.38 4.74 -63.77
CA ARG A 421 91.05 4.32 -63.31
C ARG A 421 90.54 5.16 -62.14
N LEU A 422 91.42 5.76 -61.33
CA LEU A 422 91.07 6.66 -60.23
C LEU A 422 90.80 8.10 -60.73
N ALA A 423 91.35 8.48 -61.89
CA ALA A 423 91.07 9.75 -62.56
C ALA A 423 89.73 9.80 -63.32
N SER A 424 89.07 8.65 -63.55
CA SER A 424 87.88 8.52 -64.42
C SER A 424 86.59 8.08 -63.71
N LEU A 425 86.56 8.06 -62.37
CA LEU A 425 85.40 7.59 -61.60
C LEU A 425 84.89 8.65 -60.60
N PRO A 426 83.59 9.03 -60.65
CA PRO A 426 82.93 9.75 -59.57
C PRO A 426 82.63 8.82 -58.38
N GLU A 427 82.66 9.40 -57.18
CA GLU A 427 82.37 8.73 -55.91
C GLU A 427 80.99 8.06 -55.91
N SER A 428 80.96 6.74 -55.69
CA SER A 428 79.72 6.04 -55.31
C SER A 428 80.01 4.83 -54.43
N VAL A 429 79.16 4.73 -53.40
CA VAL A 429 79.17 3.76 -52.30
C VAL A 429 78.77 2.38 -52.81
N ARG A 430 79.50 1.34 -52.37
CA ARG A 430 79.22 -0.07 -52.67
C ARG A 430 78.00 -0.57 -51.89
N VAL A 431 77.05 -1.17 -52.62
CA VAL A 431 75.95 -1.98 -52.08
C VAL A 431 76.20 -3.42 -52.52
N ASP A 432 76.97 -4.17 -51.73
CA ASP A 432 77.22 -5.61 -51.96
C ASP A 432 76.84 -6.48 -50.75
N GLU A 433 76.06 -5.96 -49.79
CA GLU A 433 75.53 -6.72 -48.63
C GLU A 433 73.99 -6.69 -48.55
N LEU A 434 73.29 -6.58 -49.69
CA LEU A 434 71.82 -6.50 -49.74
C LEU A 434 71.13 -7.65 -50.49
N GLU A 435 71.87 -8.60 -51.07
CA GLU A 435 71.28 -9.80 -51.69
C GLU A 435 71.17 -11.00 -50.74
N THR A 436 72.01 -11.07 -49.70
CA THR A 436 71.94 -12.14 -48.68
C THR A 436 70.97 -11.86 -47.54
N SER A 437 70.47 -10.63 -47.39
CA SER A 437 69.47 -10.25 -46.38
C SER A 437 68.01 -10.34 -46.89
N ALA A 438 67.79 -10.51 -48.20
CA ALA A 438 66.43 -10.62 -48.77
C ALA A 438 65.76 -11.98 -48.55
N ALA A 439 66.52 -13.07 -48.37
CA ALA A 439 65.96 -14.40 -48.10
C ALA A 439 65.49 -14.61 -46.65
N SER A 440 66.01 -13.82 -45.70
CA SER A 440 65.58 -13.84 -44.28
C SER A 440 64.35 -12.95 -43.98
N VAL A 441 63.93 -12.10 -44.92
CA VAL A 441 62.80 -11.16 -44.72
C VAL A 441 61.44 -11.75 -45.15
N ALA A 442 61.41 -12.84 -45.92
CA ALA A 442 60.16 -13.50 -46.31
C ALA A 442 59.38 -14.09 -45.11
N ASN A 443 60.09 -14.62 -44.11
CA ASN A 443 59.45 -15.13 -42.88
C ASN A 443 59.04 -14.00 -41.91
N LEU A 444 59.71 -12.84 -41.93
CA LEU A 444 59.33 -11.69 -41.11
C LEU A 444 58.08 -10.98 -41.67
N ALA A 445 57.93 -10.90 -42.99
CA ALA A 445 56.73 -10.36 -43.62
C ALA A 445 55.48 -11.23 -43.38
N ASP A 446 55.63 -12.57 -43.36
CA ASP A 446 54.54 -13.51 -43.00
C ASP A 446 54.17 -13.42 -41.50
N LEU A 447 55.16 -13.19 -40.63
CA LEU A 447 54.93 -12.96 -39.20
C LEU A 447 54.31 -11.57 -38.92
N GLU A 448 54.70 -10.52 -39.65
CA GLU A 448 54.08 -9.19 -39.52
C GLU A 448 52.66 -9.16 -40.08
N THR A 449 52.38 -9.89 -41.16
CA THR A 449 51.01 -10.03 -41.68
C THR A 449 50.15 -10.89 -40.76
N ARG A 450 50.67 -11.98 -40.19
CA ARG A 450 49.98 -12.73 -39.12
C ARG A 450 49.75 -11.91 -37.87
N ARG A 451 50.73 -11.12 -37.44
CA ARG A 451 50.60 -10.23 -36.29
C ARG A 451 49.56 -9.15 -36.55
N ARG A 452 49.56 -8.48 -37.72
CA ARG A 452 48.52 -7.51 -38.07
C ARG A 452 47.13 -8.14 -38.17
N LYS A 453 47.04 -9.39 -38.63
CA LYS A 453 45.78 -10.14 -38.66
C LYS A 453 45.30 -10.46 -37.24
N LEU A 454 46.18 -10.97 -36.38
CA LEU A 454 45.85 -11.25 -34.98
C LEU A 454 45.53 -9.98 -34.19
N ASP A 455 46.26 -8.89 -34.41
CA ASP A 455 45.97 -7.58 -33.80
C ASP A 455 44.60 -7.05 -34.28
N GLY A 456 44.24 -7.29 -35.56
CA GLY A 456 42.90 -7.00 -36.10
C GLY A 456 41.81 -7.88 -35.49
N ASP A 457 42.03 -9.19 -35.41
CA ASP A 457 41.10 -10.14 -34.80
C ASP A 457 40.89 -9.83 -33.29
N ILE A 458 41.96 -9.43 -32.57
CA ILE A 458 41.88 -8.97 -31.17
C ILE A 458 41.07 -7.68 -31.07
N ALA A 459 41.32 -6.69 -31.93
CA ALA A 459 40.56 -5.43 -31.91
C ALA A 459 39.08 -5.64 -32.26
N ASP A 460 38.77 -6.55 -33.18
CA ASP A 460 37.40 -6.91 -33.54
C ASP A 460 36.68 -7.63 -32.39
N GLU A 461 37.34 -8.57 -31.71
CA GLU A 461 36.78 -9.25 -30.53
C GLU A 461 36.69 -8.33 -29.30
N GLU A 462 37.66 -7.43 -29.08
CA GLU A 462 37.57 -6.39 -28.03
C GLU A 462 36.41 -5.42 -28.31
N GLY A 463 36.24 -5.01 -29.56
CA GLY A 463 35.12 -4.15 -29.99
C GLY A 463 33.77 -4.87 -29.92
N ARG A 464 33.74 -6.19 -30.11
CA ARG A 464 32.55 -7.02 -29.88
C ARG A 464 32.25 -7.14 -28.39
N LEU A 465 33.25 -7.46 -27.58
CA LEU A 465 33.15 -7.56 -26.13
C LEU A 465 32.68 -6.24 -25.51
N GLN A 466 33.18 -5.09 -25.97
CA GLN A 466 32.71 -3.77 -25.53
C GLN A 466 31.26 -3.49 -25.92
N ARG A 467 30.83 -3.87 -27.13
CA ARG A 467 29.42 -3.70 -27.56
C ARG A 467 28.46 -4.59 -26.77
N GLU A 468 28.82 -5.84 -26.56
CA GLU A 468 28.03 -6.79 -25.76
C GLU A 468 28.02 -6.41 -24.27
N ALA A 469 29.17 -5.97 -23.72
CA ALA A 469 29.26 -5.47 -22.36
C ALA A 469 28.46 -4.17 -22.16
N ALA A 470 28.48 -3.24 -23.12
CA ALA A 470 27.70 -2.00 -23.06
C ALA A 470 26.18 -2.24 -23.03
N ALA A 471 25.71 -3.38 -23.59
CA ALA A 471 24.31 -3.77 -23.50
C ALA A 471 23.91 -4.28 -22.11
N LEU A 472 24.88 -4.74 -21.31
CA LEU A 472 24.67 -5.37 -20.00
C LEU A 472 25.15 -4.50 -18.82
N TRP A 473 26.05 -3.53 -19.07
CA TRP A 473 26.77 -2.78 -18.06
C TRP A 473 27.26 -1.43 -18.60
N SER A 474 27.14 -0.38 -17.79
CA SER A 474 27.53 0.99 -18.16
C SER A 474 28.88 1.45 -17.60
N GLY A 475 29.58 0.61 -16.84
CA GLY A 475 30.90 0.89 -16.26
C GLY A 475 32.06 0.29 -17.07
N SER A 476 33.26 0.27 -16.49
CA SER A 476 34.44 -0.25 -17.18
C SER A 476 34.46 -1.78 -17.23
N LEU A 477 35.09 -2.36 -18.26
CA LEU A 477 35.09 -3.81 -18.49
C LEU A 477 35.88 -4.58 -17.41
N SER A 478 36.91 -3.94 -16.84
CA SER A 478 37.66 -4.44 -15.69
C SER A 478 36.82 -4.56 -14.42
N GLU A 479 35.81 -3.70 -14.22
CA GLU A 479 34.88 -3.81 -13.09
C GLU A 479 33.87 -4.95 -13.30
N LEU A 480 33.47 -5.21 -14.55
CA LEU A 480 32.56 -6.31 -14.91
C LEU A 480 33.13 -7.69 -14.56
N VAL A 481 34.44 -7.89 -14.73
CA VAL A 481 35.11 -9.16 -14.41
C VAL A 481 35.21 -9.42 -12.90
N VAL A 482 35.24 -8.36 -12.10
CA VAL A 482 35.37 -8.43 -10.63
C VAL A 482 33.99 -8.44 -9.94
N LEU A 483 32.92 -8.15 -10.68
CA LEU A 483 31.55 -8.20 -10.18
C LEU A 483 31.17 -9.63 -9.78
N THR A 484 30.95 -9.82 -8.48
CA THR A 484 30.35 -11.04 -7.95
C THR A 484 28.89 -11.14 -8.41
N VAL A 485 28.63 -12.03 -9.36
CA VAL A 485 27.27 -12.32 -9.83
C VAL A 485 26.48 -12.96 -8.68
N PRO A 486 25.24 -12.51 -8.38
CA PRO A 486 24.43 -13.08 -7.31
C PRO A 486 24.19 -14.57 -7.53
N LEU A 487 24.17 -15.33 -6.43
CA LEU A 487 23.81 -16.75 -6.47
C LEU A 487 22.42 -16.93 -7.12
N PRO A 488 22.17 -18.01 -7.89
CA PRO A 488 20.91 -18.22 -8.61
C PRO A 488 19.66 -18.14 -7.71
N GLY A 489 19.78 -18.54 -6.44
CA GLY A 489 18.69 -18.42 -5.46
C GLY A 489 18.32 -16.98 -5.09
N MET A 490 19.28 -16.05 -5.15
CA MET A 490 19.07 -14.63 -4.90
C MET A 490 18.51 -13.92 -6.14
N ALA A 491 18.95 -14.32 -7.34
CA ALA A 491 18.31 -13.87 -8.58
C ALA A 491 16.83 -14.29 -8.63
N GLY A 492 16.52 -15.55 -8.26
CA GLY A 492 15.14 -16.04 -8.20
C GLY A 492 14.27 -15.37 -7.14
N SER A 493 14.83 -14.89 -6.02
CA SER A 493 14.06 -14.11 -5.05
C SER A 493 13.68 -12.73 -5.58
N PHE A 494 14.61 -12.06 -6.27
CA PHE A 494 14.33 -10.77 -6.91
C PHE A 494 13.37 -10.91 -8.10
N GLU A 495 13.46 -11.99 -8.88
CA GLU A 495 12.51 -12.27 -9.96
C GLU A 495 11.07 -12.41 -9.43
N ASN A 496 10.90 -13.11 -8.31
CA ASN A 496 9.61 -13.22 -7.64
C ASN A 496 9.14 -11.87 -7.07
N GLU A 497 10.05 -11.10 -6.48
CA GLU A 497 9.73 -9.78 -5.93
C GLU A 497 9.31 -8.78 -7.03
N PHE A 498 10.02 -8.76 -8.15
CA PHE A 498 9.65 -7.96 -9.32
C PHE A 498 8.33 -8.44 -9.94
N ALA A 499 8.07 -9.75 -10.00
CA ALA A 499 6.79 -10.27 -10.47
C ALA A 499 5.63 -9.83 -9.55
N THR A 500 5.83 -9.83 -8.23
CA THR A 500 4.82 -9.33 -7.28
C THR A 500 4.60 -7.82 -7.42
N LEU A 501 5.67 -7.03 -7.54
CA LEU A 501 5.57 -5.58 -7.74
C LEU A 501 4.88 -5.22 -9.05
N ALA A 502 5.17 -5.93 -10.14
CA ALA A 502 4.49 -5.74 -11.42
C ALA A 502 3.00 -6.11 -11.37
N GLN A 503 2.63 -7.10 -10.56
CA GLN A 503 1.23 -7.46 -10.33
C GLN A 503 0.50 -6.38 -9.51
N ASP A 504 1.14 -5.85 -8.47
CA ASP A 504 0.60 -4.77 -7.66
C ASP A 504 0.44 -3.47 -8.47
N GLU A 505 1.42 -3.14 -9.32
CA GLU A 505 1.35 -1.98 -10.22
C GLU A 505 0.16 -2.09 -11.20
N ARG A 506 -0.08 -3.28 -11.77
CA ARG A 506 -1.27 -3.53 -12.61
C ARG A 506 -2.57 -3.34 -11.84
N LEU A 507 -2.67 -3.89 -10.62
CA LEU A 507 -3.85 -3.73 -9.77
C LEU A 507 -4.11 -2.26 -9.40
N VAL A 508 -3.06 -1.49 -9.13
CA VAL A 508 -3.16 -0.05 -8.86
C VAL A 508 -3.61 0.70 -10.13
N SER A 509 -3.03 0.38 -11.28
CA SER A 509 -3.41 0.98 -12.56
C SER A 509 -4.87 0.70 -12.94
N GLU A 510 -5.36 -0.53 -12.73
CA GLU A 510 -6.76 -0.90 -12.95
C GLU A 510 -7.71 -0.15 -12.00
N LYS A 511 -7.32 0.01 -10.73
CA LYS A 511 -8.07 0.80 -9.74
C LYS A 511 -8.10 2.28 -10.10
N ASP A 512 -7.00 2.83 -10.57
CA ASP A 512 -6.92 4.23 -10.99
C ASP A 512 -7.79 4.49 -12.24
N ALA A 513 -7.78 3.56 -13.19
CA ALA A 513 -8.63 3.61 -14.38
C ALA A 513 -10.13 3.45 -14.08
N THR A 514 -10.50 2.71 -13.03
CA THR A 514 -11.89 2.59 -12.56
C THR A 514 -12.32 3.82 -11.78
N LEU A 515 -11.52 4.29 -10.83
CA LEU A 515 -11.79 5.52 -10.08
C LEU A 515 -11.89 6.74 -11.01
N SER A 516 -11.03 6.85 -12.02
CA SER A 516 -11.08 7.94 -13.00
C SER A 516 -12.39 7.95 -13.80
N ARG A 517 -12.87 6.76 -14.21
CA ARG A 517 -14.18 6.61 -14.87
C ARG A 517 -15.33 7.00 -13.95
N ASP A 518 -15.34 6.50 -12.71
CA ASP A 518 -16.35 6.85 -11.73
C ASP A 518 -16.36 8.38 -11.47
N LEU A 519 -15.19 9.00 -11.41
CA LEU A 519 -15.06 10.44 -11.21
C LEU A 519 -15.62 11.23 -12.40
N GLU A 520 -15.37 10.78 -13.64
CA GLU A 520 -15.99 11.37 -14.83
C GLU A 520 -17.50 11.22 -14.84
N ASP A 521 -18.03 10.05 -14.49
CA ASP A 521 -19.47 9.80 -14.44
C ASP A 521 -20.15 10.64 -13.37
N ARG A 522 -19.56 10.75 -12.17
CA ARG A 522 -20.06 11.65 -11.12
C ARG A 522 -19.98 13.12 -11.51
N ARG A 523 -18.94 13.54 -12.26
CA ARG A 523 -18.86 14.89 -12.82
C ARG A 523 -19.95 15.15 -13.86
N ARG A 524 -20.31 14.15 -14.67
CA ARG A 524 -21.43 14.25 -15.62
C ARG A 524 -22.77 14.34 -14.90
N GLU A 525 -23.01 13.52 -13.89
CA GLU A 525 -24.20 13.61 -13.03
C GLU A 525 -24.32 14.99 -12.37
N LEU A 526 -23.22 15.51 -11.81
CA LEU A 526 -23.18 16.86 -11.24
C LEU A 526 -23.54 17.94 -12.26
N LYS A 527 -23.07 17.83 -13.51
CA LYS A 527 -23.44 18.76 -14.59
C LYS A 527 -24.91 18.66 -14.98
N VAL A 528 -25.47 17.46 -15.02
CA VAL A 528 -26.90 17.25 -15.31
C VAL A 528 -27.77 17.83 -14.19
N LEU A 529 -27.39 17.60 -12.93
CA LEU A 529 -28.09 18.16 -11.76
C LEU A 529 -27.98 19.69 -11.71
N ALA A 530 -26.83 20.26 -12.04
CA ALA A 530 -26.65 21.71 -12.15
C ALA A 530 -27.46 22.34 -13.29
N ALA A 531 -27.82 21.57 -14.32
CA ALA A 531 -28.67 22.02 -15.41
C ALA A 531 -30.19 21.97 -15.09
N THR A 532 -30.61 21.16 -14.11
CA THR A 532 -32.01 21.06 -13.66
C THR A 532 -32.38 22.03 -12.53
N GLY A 533 -31.41 22.76 -11.97
CA GLY A 533 -31.57 23.84 -10.99
C GLY A 533 -30.24 24.23 -10.34
N GLU A 534 -30.18 25.35 -9.61
CA GLU A 534 -28.99 25.72 -8.81
C GLU A 534 -28.74 24.67 -7.72
N VAL A 535 -27.76 23.80 -7.95
CA VAL A 535 -27.29 22.83 -6.95
C VAL A 535 -26.30 23.54 -6.04
N VAL A 536 -26.77 24.00 -4.89
CA VAL A 536 -25.91 24.61 -3.88
C VAL A 536 -24.97 23.55 -3.30
N THR A 537 -23.68 23.66 -3.59
CA THR A 537 -22.65 22.74 -3.11
C THR A 537 -22.25 23.03 -1.67
N GLN A 538 -21.75 22.04 -0.94
CA GLN A 538 -21.26 22.23 0.43
C GLN A 538 -20.12 23.26 0.50
N ALA A 539 -19.31 23.38 -0.56
CA ALA A 539 -18.27 24.39 -0.68
C ALA A 539 -18.85 25.81 -0.80
N GLU A 540 -19.92 26.00 -1.58
CA GLU A 540 -20.63 27.27 -1.68
C GLU A 540 -21.33 27.64 -0.37
N VAL A 541 -21.93 26.67 0.33
CA VAL A 541 -22.48 26.91 1.68
C VAL A 541 -21.39 27.32 2.66
N ALA A 542 -20.23 26.66 2.61
CA ALA A 542 -19.09 27.03 3.45
C ALA A 542 -18.59 28.43 3.12
N ALA A 543 -18.38 28.75 1.84
CA ALA A 543 -17.94 30.06 1.38
C ALA A 543 -18.94 31.17 1.78
N ALA A 544 -20.24 30.95 1.60
CA ALA A 544 -21.28 31.88 2.01
C ALA A 544 -21.33 32.07 3.53
N ARG A 545 -21.07 31.01 4.32
CA ARG A 545 -20.94 31.11 5.78
C ARG A 545 -19.71 31.91 6.18
N THR A 546 -18.57 31.68 5.54
CA THR A 546 -17.34 32.45 5.81
C THR A 546 -17.51 33.92 5.44
N GLU A 547 -18.18 34.21 4.33
CA GLU A 547 -18.50 35.58 3.90
C GLU A 547 -19.48 36.25 4.86
N ARG A 548 -20.53 35.54 5.28
CA ARG A 548 -21.48 35.99 6.30
C ARG A 548 -20.76 36.28 7.61
N ASP A 549 -19.93 35.36 8.07
CA ASP A 549 -19.24 35.48 9.35
C ASP A 549 -18.19 36.60 9.30
N GLY A 550 -17.51 36.79 8.17
CA GLY A 550 -16.63 37.94 7.91
C GLY A 550 -17.39 39.27 7.94
N LYS A 551 -18.48 39.39 7.17
CA LYS A 551 -19.35 40.57 7.15
C LYS A 551 -19.96 40.86 8.53
N TRP A 552 -20.34 39.82 9.27
CA TRP A 552 -20.85 39.95 10.63
C TRP A 552 -19.78 40.41 11.60
N THR A 553 -18.55 39.90 11.46
CA THR A 553 -17.41 40.33 12.28
C THR A 553 -17.04 41.79 12.00
N ASP A 554 -17.08 42.21 10.73
CA ASP A 554 -16.85 43.61 10.33
C ASP A 554 -17.96 44.53 10.86
N LEU A 555 -19.24 44.15 10.71
CA LEU A 555 -20.38 44.89 11.27
C LEU A 555 -20.28 44.99 12.80
N ARG A 556 -19.91 43.89 13.47
CA ARG A 556 -19.73 43.87 14.93
C ARG A 556 -18.58 44.78 15.36
N ARG A 557 -17.46 44.77 14.63
CA ARG A 557 -16.31 45.65 14.90
C ARG A 557 -16.66 47.13 14.73
N ILE A 558 -17.49 47.47 13.73
CA ILE A 558 -17.90 48.85 13.41
C ILE A 558 -19.00 49.37 14.36
N HIS A 559 -19.94 48.53 14.82
CA HIS A 559 -21.11 48.98 15.59
C HIS A 559 -21.14 48.58 17.07
N PHE A 560 -20.44 47.52 17.48
CA PHE A 560 -20.47 47.04 18.87
C PHE A 560 -19.15 47.25 19.61
N ASP A 561 -18.00 47.17 18.93
CA ASP A 561 -16.68 47.23 19.60
C ASP A 561 -16.01 48.62 19.53
N GLY A 562 -16.64 49.61 18.89
CA GLY A 562 -16.24 51.02 18.99
C GLY A 562 -14.88 51.38 18.39
N VAL A 563 -14.27 50.51 17.58
CA VAL A 563 -13.01 50.81 16.89
C VAL A 563 -13.32 51.47 15.54
N SER A 564 -13.44 52.79 15.56
CA SER A 564 -13.41 53.60 14.35
C SER A 564 -11.99 53.63 13.79
N GLN A 565 -11.79 53.02 12.62
CA GLN A 565 -10.68 53.41 11.75
C GLN A 565 -11.23 53.92 10.42
N ALA A 566 -11.09 55.23 10.26
CA ALA A 566 -11.02 55.87 8.96
C ALA A 566 -9.78 55.37 8.21
N ALA A 567 -9.98 54.68 7.09
CA ALA A 567 -9.07 54.70 5.95
C ALA A 567 -9.76 54.08 4.71
N SER A 568 -9.85 54.88 3.64
CA SER A 568 -9.73 54.51 2.21
C SER A 568 -10.69 53.42 1.70
N LYS A 569 -11.77 53.71 0.94
CA LYS A 569 -11.78 54.24 -0.44
C LYS A 569 -10.50 53.94 -1.20
N ASP A 570 -10.46 52.78 -1.85
CA ASP A 570 -10.12 52.59 -3.27
C ASP A 570 -10.06 51.09 -3.58
N ALA A 571 -11.03 50.61 -4.37
CA ALA A 571 -10.92 49.48 -5.32
C ALA A 571 -12.31 49.07 -5.83
N GLU A 572 -12.92 49.92 -6.67
CA GLU A 572 -13.79 49.40 -7.72
C GLU A 572 -12.90 48.68 -8.74
N GLY A 573 -12.90 47.35 -8.66
CA GLY A 573 -12.21 46.48 -9.59
C GLY A 573 -13.05 45.24 -9.84
N THR A 574 -14.02 45.37 -10.73
CA THR A 574 -14.75 44.23 -11.30
C THR A 574 -13.77 43.33 -12.06
N PRO A 575 -13.65 42.02 -11.75
CA PRO A 575 -13.09 41.08 -12.69
C PRO A 575 -14.24 40.56 -13.56
N LYS A 576 -14.24 40.96 -14.84
CA LYS A 576 -14.95 40.22 -15.89
C LYS A 576 -14.36 38.81 -15.97
N PRO A 577 -15.15 37.72 -15.99
CA PRO A 577 -14.64 36.41 -16.36
C PRO A 577 -14.40 36.40 -17.87
N ASN A 578 -13.13 36.40 -18.27
CA ASN A 578 -12.72 36.23 -19.65
C ASN A 578 -12.78 34.73 -19.97
N PHE A 579 -13.76 34.32 -20.78
CA PHE A 579 -13.86 32.98 -21.34
C PHE A 579 -12.90 32.84 -22.53
N ASP A 580 -11.92 31.94 -22.35
CA ASP A 580 -11.19 31.15 -23.36
C ASP A 580 -10.30 31.89 -24.40
N PRO A 581 -9.21 31.28 -24.95
CA PRO A 581 -9.24 29.89 -25.45
C PRO A 581 -7.92 29.06 -25.43
N LEU A 582 -8.08 27.76 -25.72
CA LEU A 582 -7.14 26.86 -26.41
C LEU A 582 -5.92 26.32 -25.64
N ILE A 583 -6.05 25.06 -25.19
CA ILE A 583 -5.01 24.06 -25.38
C ILE A 583 -5.63 22.92 -26.19
N ARG A 584 -5.10 22.71 -27.39
CA ARG A 584 -5.34 21.55 -28.27
C ARG A 584 -4.11 20.61 -28.19
N PRO A 585 -4.25 19.35 -28.64
CA PRO A 585 -3.69 18.15 -28.00
C PRO A 585 -2.18 17.98 -28.08
#